data_AF-A0A4R1AEH1-F1
#
_entry.id   AF-A0A4R1AEH1-F1
#
_cell.length_a   1.000
_cell.length_b   1.000
_cell.length_c   1.000
_cell.angle_alpha   90.00
_cell.angle_beta   90.00
_cell.angle_gamma   90.00
#
_symmetry.space_group_name_H-M   'P 1'
#
loop_
_entity.id
_entity.type
_entity.pdbx_description
1 polymer ?
#
loop_
_entity_poly.entity_id
_entity_poly.type
_entity_poly.pdbx_seq_one_letter_code
_entity_poly.pdbx_strand_id
1 'polypeptide(L)'
;MVFFRRRPAVPEDPAVAPIEARLDARATRREDRSSVAATHVLWLCLCYADEAPTLLVHDDDDGRLWWCRVPDRTSITDLADGPFFAGGHTDPAYVLDWLERRAHDPWADGGNDPDPEVLDAFGPRLRD
;
A
#
# COMPACT_ATOMS: atom_id res chain seq x y z
N MET A 1 -18.39 -28.27 19.82
CA MET A 1 -18.48 -27.43 18.60
C MET A 1 -18.47 -25.98 19.04
N VAL A 2 -17.40 -25.25 18.76
CA VAL A 2 -17.33 -23.81 19.03
C VAL A 2 -17.75 -23.11 17.75
N PHE A 3 -18.91 -22.45 17.78
CA PHE A 3 -19.35 -21.57 16.70
C PHE A 3 -18.54 -20.28 16.79
N PHE A 4 -17.56 -20.10 15.89
CA PHE A 4 -16.98 -18.78 15.68
C PHE A 4 -18.07 -17.88 15.10
N ARG A 5 -18.64 -16.99 15.92
CA ARG A 5 -19.41 -15.86 15.40
C ARG A 5 -18.46 -15.06 14.52
N ARG A 6 -18.67 -15.07 13.19
CA ARG A 6 -18.07 -14.07 12.31
C ARG A 6 -18.48 -12.71 12.87
N ARG A 7 -17.50 -11.91 13.28
CA ARG A 7 -17.71 -10.48 13.52
C ARG A 7 -18.32 -9.93 12.22
N PRO A 8 -19.33 -9.04 12.29
CA PRO A 8 -19.75 -8.31 11.09
C PRO A 8 -18.50 -7.63 10.52
N ALA A 9 -18.22 -7.85 9.24
CA ALA A 9 -17.14 -7.13 8.58
C ALA A 9 -17.43 -5.63 8.77
N VAL A 10 -16.48 -4.90 9.35
CA VAL A 10 -16.54 -3.45 9.37
C VAL A 10 -16.52 -3.00 7.91
N PRO A 11 -17.41 -2.10 7.48
CA PRO A 11 -17.35 -1.57 6.12
C PRO A 11 -15.97 -0.98 5.84
N GLU A 12 -15.36 -1.38 4.72
CA GLU A 12 -14.11 -0.81 4.24
C GLU A 12 -14.28 0.70 3.99
N ASP A 13 -13.23 1.48 4.25
CA ASP A 13 -13.25 2.93 4.05
C ASP A 13 -13.54 3.27 2.58
N PRO A 14 -14.46 4.22 2.28
CA PRO A 14 -14.81 4.56 0.91
C PRO A 14 -13.66 5.10 0.07
N ALA A 15 -12.56 5.58 0.68
CA ALA A 15 -11.38 6.06 -0.03
C ALA A 15 -10.48 4.92 -0.54
N VAL A 16 -10.64 3.68 -0.07
CA VAL A 16 -9.85 2.53 -0.56
C VAL A 16 -10.05 2.30 -2.06
N ALA A 17 -11.30 2.27 -2.54
CA ALA A 17 -11.57 2.01 -3.95
C ALA A 17 -10.98 3.10 -4.89
N PRO A 18 -11.09 4.41 -4.59
CA PRO A 18 -10.37 5.47 -5.30
C PRO A 18 -8.85 5.32 -5.32
N ILE A 19 -8.23 4.84 -4.23
CA ILE A 19 -6.80 4.58 -4.17
C ILE A 19 -6.43 3.46 -5.14
N GLU A 20 -7.14 2.34 -5.11
CA GLU A 20 -6.88 1.20 -6.01
C GLU A 20 -7.06 1.56 -7.47
N ALA A 21 -8.10 2.32 -7.81
CA ALA A 21 -8.33 2.77 -9.18
C ALA A 21 -7.16 3.60 -9.71
N ARG A 22 -6.51 4.40 -8.85
CA ARG A 22 -5.30 5.16 -9.21
C ARG A 22 -4.08 4.27 -9.35
N LEU A 23 -3.91 3.29 -8.47
CA LEU A 23 -2.85 2.30 -8.62
C LEU A 23 -3.01 1.50 -9.92
N ASP A 24 -4.23 1.07 -10.26
CA ASP A 24 -4.54 0.41 -11.54
C ASP A 24 -4.22 1.27 -12.77
N ALA A 25 -4.30 2.60 -12.63
CA ALA A 25 -3.95 3.51 -13.72
C ALA A 25 -2.43 3.71 -13.90
N ARG A 26 -1.62 3.40 -12.89
CA ARG A 26 -0.18 3.75 -12.84
C ARG A 26 0.76 2.55 -12.64
N ALA A 27 0.22 1.43 -12.20
CA ALA A 27 0.95 0.21 -11.86
C ALA A 27 0.17 -1.02 -12.33
N THR A 28 0.87 -2.11 -12.60
CA THR A 28 0.22 -3.38 -12.96
C THR A 28 -0.20 -4.14 -11.71
N ARG A 29 -1.49 -4.48 -11.62
CA ARG A 29 -2.00 -5.29 -10.51
C ARG A 29 -1.45 -6.71 -10.59
N ARG A 30 -0.90 -7.18 -9.47
CA ARG A 30 -0.38 -8.53 -9.29
C ARG A 30 -1.36 -9.35 -8.45
N GLU A 31 -1.77 -10.50 -8.98
CA GLU A 31 -2.56 -11.49 -8.22
C GLU A 31 -1.69 -12.61 -7.63
N ASP A 32 -0.48 -12.77 -8.16
CA ASP A 32 0.49 -13.74 -7.66
C ASP A 32 1.00 -13.34 -6.26
N ARG A 33 1.06 -14.36 -5.39
CA ARG A 33 1.51 -14.28 -4.00
C ARG A 33 2.95 -14.74 -3.83
N SER A 34 3.64 -15.08 -4.91
CA SER A 34 5.07 -15.35 -4.86
C SER A 34 5.85 -14.10 -4.41
N SER A 35 6.96 -14.34 -3.73
CA SER A 35 7.90 -13.28 -3.37
C SER A 35 8.60 -12.78 -4.63
N VAL A 36 8.81 -11.47 -4.71
CA VAL A 36 9.55 -10.83 -5.79
C VAL A 36 10.74 -10.07 -5.24
N ALA A 37 11.82 -10.03 -6.01
CA ALA A 37 12.89 -9.06 -5.79
C ALA A 37 12.44 -7.71 -6.35
N ALA A 38 12.63 -6.66 -5.56
CA ALA A 38 12.36 -5.27 -5.92
C ALA A 38 13.52 -4.39 -5.45
N THR A 39 13.68 -3.23 -6.07
CA THR A 39 14.62 -2.22 -5.57
C THR A 39 13.96 -1.41 -4.46
N HIS A 40 12.73 -0.95 -4.72
CA HIS A 40 11.93 -0.18 -3.79
C HIS A 40 10.63 -0.90 -3.47
N VAL A 41 10.26 -0.88 -2.20
CA VAL A 41 9.01 -1.46 -1.70
C VAL A 41 8.30 -0.43 -0.83
N LEU A 42 7.04 -0.18 -1.16
CA LEU A 42 6.14 0.70 -0.43
C LEU A 42 4.93 -0.10 0.06
N TRP A 43 4.63 -0.05 1.36
CA TRP A 43 3.37 -0.59 1.88
C TRP A 43 2.53 0.47 2.57
N LEU A 44 1.22 0.37 2.37
CA LEU A 44 0.22 1.31 2.89
C LEU A 44 -0.86 0.51 3.58
N CYS A 45 -0.88 0.51 4.91
CA CYS A 45 -1.99 -0.05 5.67
C CYS A 45 -3.06 1.03 5.84
N LEU A 46 -4.18 0.86 5.15
CA LEU A 46 -5.26 1.85 5.01
C LEU A 46 -6.20 1.87 6.23
N CYS A 47 -5.64 1.82 7.44
CA CYS A 47 -6.39 1.71 8.68
C CYS A 47 -6.77 3.07 9.26
N TYR A 48 -8.04 3.46 9.08
CA TYR A 48 -8.68 4.48 9.93
C TYR A 48 -9.25 3.87 11.23
N ALA A 49 -9.74 2.62 11.17
CA ALA A 49 -10.18 1.79 12.30
C ALA A 49 -9.91 0.30 11.97
N ASP A 50 -9.79 -0.57 12.98
CA ASP A 50 -9.33 -1.98 12.86
C ASP A 50 -9.90 -2.78 11.66
N GLU A 51 -9.09 -3.73 11.15
CA GLU A 51 -9.29 -4.53 9.92
C GLU A 51 -9.38 -3.68 8.64
N ALA A 52 -8.22 -3.24 8.14
CA ALA A 52 -8.10 -2.50 6.89
C ALA A 52 -7.14 -3.18 5.91
N PRO A 53 -7.32 -2.98 4.59
CA PRO A 53 -6.44 -3.56 3.60
C PRO A 53 -5.05 -2.92 3.70
N THR A 54 -4.03 -3.77 3.55
CA THR A 54 -2.67 -3.32 3.28
C THR A 54 -2.42 -3.44 1.79
N LEU A 55 -1.97 -2.35 1.18
CA LEU A 55 -1.54 -2.31 -0.20
C LEU A 55 -0.02 -2.40 -0.24
N LEU A 56 0.50 -3.16 -1.19
CA LEU A 56 1.93 -3.27 -1.47
C LEU A 56 2.17 -2.73 -2.88
N VAL A 57 3.14 -1.85 -3.03
CA VAL A 57 3.62 -1.30 -4.29
C VAL A 57 5.12 -1.56 -4.36
N HIS A 58 5.61 -2.02 -5.50
CA HIS A 58 7.03 -2.24 -5.70
C HIS A 58 7.43 -1.98 -7.16
N ASP A 59 8.72 -1.81 -7.41
CA ASP A 59 9.27 -1.86 -8.76
C ASP A 59 9.80 -3.25 -9.14
N ASP A 60 10.02 -3.47 -10.43
CA ASP A 60 10.82 -4.58 -10.95
C ASP A 60 12.17 -4.07 -11.49
N ASP A 61 13.02 -4.99 -11.96
CA ASP A 61 14.35 -4.67 -12.50
C ASP A 61 14.30 -3.75 -13.74
N ASP A 62 13.18 -3.74 -14.47
CA ASP A 62 12.94 -2.84 -15.60
C ASP A 62 12.41 -1.46 -15.15
N GLY A 63 12.27 -1.27 -13.84
CA GLY A 63 11.69 -0.08 -13.25
C GLY A 63 10.22 0.08 -13.63
N ARG A 64 9.43 -0.99 -13.75
CA ARG A 64 7.96 -0.92 -13.88
C ARG A 64 7.30 -1.01 -12.52
N LEU A 65 6.13 -0.39 -12.35
CA LEU A 65 5.39 -0.45 -11.09
C LEU A 65 4.41 -1.60 -11.05
N TRP A 66 4.36 -2.25 -9.91
CA TRP A 66 3.44 -3.32 -9.59
C TRP A 66 2.76 -3.05 -8.27
N TRP A 67 1.53 -3.52 -8.12
CA TRP A 67 0.83 -3.41 -6.85
C TRP A 67 -0.07 -4.61 -6.54
N CYS A 68 -0.31 -4.90 -5.26
CA CYS A 68 -1.30 -5.88 -4.83
C CYS A 68 -1.91 -5.54 -3.47
N ARG A 69 -3.06 -6.15 -3.16
CA ARG A 69 -3.54 -6.24 -1.78
C ARG A 69 -2.74 -7.34 -1.07
N VAL A 70 -2.18 -7.04 0.09
CA VAL A 70 -1.53 -8.04 0.96
C VAL A 70 -2.62 -8.95 1.53
N PRO A 71 -2.55 -10.28 1.34
CA PRO A 71 -3.53 -11.19 1.89
C PRO A 71 -3.53 -11.19 3.42
N ASP A 72 -4.69 -11.50 4.00
CA ASP A 72 -4.80 -11.66 5.46
C ASP A 72 -3.76 -12.63 6.00
N ARG A 73 -3.09 -12.22 7.09
CA ARG A 73 -2.06 -13.01 7.79
C ARG A 73 -0.81 -13.31 6.95
N THR A 74 -0.58 -12.56 5.87
CA THR A 74 0.67 -12.59 5.10
C THR A 74 1.56 -11.42 5.51
N SER A 75 2.86 -11.66 5.72
CA SER A 75 3.81 -10.57 5.92
C SER A 75 4.09 -9.89 4.58
N ILE A 76 4.27 -8.58 4.59
CA ILE A 76 4.66 -7.84 3.38
C ILE A 76 6.00 -8.34 2.84
N THR A 77 6.93 -8.68 3.74
CA THR A 77 8.25 -9.24 3.41
C THR A 77 8.17 -10.64 2.77
N ASP A 78 7.04 -11.34 2.87
CA ASP A 78 6.85 -12.61 2.18
C ASP A 78 6.50 -12.38 0.68
N LEU A 79 6.08 -11.16 0.32
CA LEU A 79 5.58 -10.81 -1.02
C LEU A 79 6.57 -9.99 -1.83
N ALA A 80 7.46 -9.24 -1.17
CA ALA A 80 8.52 -8.48 -1.80
C ALA A 80 9.72 -8.36 -0.86
N ASP A 81 10.91 -8.49 -1.44
CA ASP A 81 12.19 -8.25 -0.78
C ASP A 81 12.97 -7.19 -1.56
N GLY A 82 13.59 -6.26 -0.85
CA GLY A 82 14.30 -5.14 -1.46
C GLY A 82 15.11 -4.33 -0.46
N PRO A 83 16.19 -3.68 -0.91
CA PRO A 83 17.07 -2.90 -0.04
C PRO A 83 16.41 -1.63 0.50
N PHE A 84 15.44 -1.06 -0.23
CA PHE A 84 14.68 0.12 0.19
C PHE A 84 13.23 -0.26 0.46
N PHE A 85 12.83 -0.13 1.72
CA PHE A 85 11.52 -0.58 2.19
C PHE A 85 10.92 0.48 3.11
N ALA A 86 9.80 1.07 2.69
CA ALA A 86 9.06 2.02 3.49
C ALA A 86 7.59 1.65 3.56
N GLY A 87 6.96 2.06 4.64
CA GLY A 87 5.51 1.96 4.73
C GLY A 87 5.01 2.13 6.14
N GLY A 88 3.70 2.18 6.25
CA GLY A 88 3.07 2.50 7.51
C GLY A 88 1.56 2.42 7.49
N HIS A 89 1.03 2.55 8.69
CA HIS A 89 -0.38 2.82 8.93
C HIS A 89 -0.72 4.25 8.52
N THR A 90 -1.79 4.40 7.76
CA THR A 90 -2.22 5.71 7.25
C THR A 90 -3.72 5.79 7.10
N ASP A 91 -4.24 7.01 7.27
CA ASP A 91 -5.59 7.36 6.89
C ASP A 91 -5.73 7.28 5.36
N PRO A 92 -6.69 6.51 4.84
CA PRO A 92 -6.98 6.45 3.41
C PRO A 92 -7.13 7.82 2.74
N ALA A 93 -7.69 8.82 3.44
CA ALA A 93 -7.83 10.18 2.91
C ALA A 93 -6.47 10.83 2.63
N TYR A 94 -5.47 10.61 3.49
CA TYR A 94 -4.11 11.15 3.30
C TYR A 94 -3.38 10.47 2.15
N VAL A 95 -3.57 9.16 1.97
CA VAL A 95 -3.04 8.45 0.79
C VAL A 95 -3.66 9.03 -0.49
N LEU A 96 -4.96 9.30 -0.47
CA LEU A 96 -5.66 9.87 -1.61
C LEU A 96 -5.15 11.28 -1.93
N ASP A 97 -5.05 12.16 -0.93
CA ASP A 97 -4.49 13.50 -1.10
C ASP A 97 -3.04 13.46 -1.58
N TRP A 98 -2.25 12.51 -1.13
CA TRP A 98 -0.89 12.28 -1.60
C TRP A 98 -0.85 11.89 -3.08
N LEU A 99 -1.67 10.91 -3.50
CA LEU A 99 -1.80 10.50 -4.91
C LEU A 99 -2.30 11.65 -5.80
N GLU A 100 -3.08 12.57 -5.25
CA GLU A 100 -3.62 13.74 -5.95
C GLU A 100 -2.72 14.98 -5.86
N ARG A 101 -1.47 14.83 -5.37
CA ARG A 101 -0.50 15.92 -5.16
C ARG A 101 -1.00 17.05 -4.26
N ARG A 102 -2.01 16.79 -3.41
CA ARG A 102 -2.48 17.71 -2.38
C ARG A 102 -1.70 17.58 -1.07
N ALA A 103 -1.07 16.43 -0.84
CA ALA A 103 -0.16 16.18 0.28
C ALA A 103 1.24 15.78 -0.18
N HIS A 104 2.25 16.13 0.61
CA HIS A 104 3.66 15.83 0.32
C HIS A 104 4.00 14.36 0.58
N ASP A 105 3.44 13.79 1.64
CA ASP A 105 3.62 12.41 2.07
C ASP A 105 2.25 11.77 2.38
N PRO A 106 2.15 10.42 2.27
CA PRO A 106 0.91 9.71 2.52
C PRO A 106 0.68 9.42 4.00
N TRP A 107 1.58 9.80 4.91
CA TRP A 107 1.50 9.48 6.34
C TRP A 107 1.29 10.71 7.22
N ALA A 108 0.87 11.84 6.63
CA ALA A 108 0.91 13.24 7.10
C ALA A 108 0.96 13.55 8.61
N ASP A 109 0.44 12.69 9.50
CA ASP A 109 0.38 12.84 10.96
C ASP A 109 0.87 11.62 11.79
N GLY A 110 1.36 10.56 11.15
CA GLY A 110 1.44 9.21 11.73
C GLY A 110 2.84 8.60 11.79
N GLY A 111 3.68 9.06 12.74
CA GLY A 111 4.71 8.31 13.46
C GLY A 111 5.76 7.45 12.72
N ASN A 112 5.74 7.38 11.40
CA ASN A 112 6.67 6.62 10.59
C ASN A 112 7.59 7.60 9.87
N ASP A 113 8.89 7.31 9.91
CA ASP A 113 9.90 8.07 9.19
C ASP A 113 10.02 7.41 7.81
N PRO A 114 9.39 7.99 6.76
CA PRO A 114 9.43 7.35 5.45
C PRO A 114 10.85 7.38 4.91
N ASP A 115 11.30 6.28 4.32
CA ASP A 115 12.54 6.29 3.57
C ASP A 115 12.37 7.26 2.39
N PRO A 116 13.11 8.40 2.37
CA PRO A 116 12.97 9.38 1.30
C PRO A 116 13.28 8.79 -0.07
N GLU A 117 14.16 7.78 -0.15
CA GLU A 117 14.48 7.08 -1.39
C GLU A 117 13.22 6.43 -1.99
N VAL A 118 12.38 5.83 -1.16
CA VAL A 118 11.14 5.18 -1.61
C VAL A 118 10.10 6.21 -2.05
N LEU A 119 9.99 7.34 -1.34
CA LEU A 119 9.06 8.41 -1.72
C LEU A 119 9.48 9.13 -3.01
N ASP A 120 10.77 9.34 -3.21
CA ASP A 120 11.32 9.93 -4.44
C ASP A 120 11.19 8.96 -5.61
N ALA A 121 11.35 7.66 -5.38
CA ALA A 121 11.13 6.63 -6.38
C ALA A 121 9.67 6.56 -6.85
N PHE A 122 8.70 6.56 -5.93
CA PHE A 122 7.28 6.35 -6.28
C PHE A 122 6.47 7.62 -6.49
N GLY A 123 6.75 8.71 -5.78
CA GLY A 123 5.95 9.93 -5.79
C GLY A 123 5.71 10.50 -7.20
N PRO A 124 6.75 10.73 -8.01
CA PRO A 124 6.59 11.25 -9.38
C PRO A 124 5.80 10.33 -10.32
N ARG A 125 5.72 9.03 -9.99
CA ARG A 125 5.18 7.97 -10.87
C ARG A 125 3.75 7.58 -10.53
N LEU A 126 3.39 7.65 -9.24
CA LEU A 126 2.06 7.32 -8.74
C LEU A 126 1.13 8.53 -8.66
N ARG A 127 1.67 9.76 -8.55
CA ARG A 127 0.85 10.96 -8.31
C ARG A 127 0.48 11.71 -9.61
N ASP A 128 -0.75 12.23 -9.67
CA ASP A 128 -1.31 13.00 -10.80
C ASP A 128 -0.91 14.47 -10.85
#